data_AF-A0A292IJH3-F1
#
_entry.id   AF-A0A292IJH3-F1
#
_cell.length_a   1.000
_cell.length_b   1.000
_cell.length_c   1.000
_cell.angle_alpha   90.00
_cell.angle_beta   90.00
_cell.angle_gamma   90.00
#
_symmetry.space_group_name_H-M   'P 1'
#
loop_
_entity.id
_entity.type
_entity.pdbx_description
1 polymer ?
#
loop_
_entity_poly.entity_id
_entity_poly.type
_entity_poly.pdbx_seq_one_letter_code
_entity_poly.pdbx_strand_id
1 'polypeptide(L)'
;MLNLALKKIASKTGSVNNDIFKVHEYDRFKEPLYIRVLDEDKEIELVSDNQSERRFNFIIDINPTSYLYSYMKSIRLSFYLDEETKILSGGFSLTLTDQTSDNLNFEEVVNNVYLSTLIRHYIIKQLYPLSLNNILDLISNYELVAPGKSKRTQSKPTFKKNNLEIDFKSVTANDLKANWSELIKRKYLKFSTSLTKEEMIEKTDGLFFSILIGTMINLSLYEELKIYFTSQKPELILNILDKPSQIKEDPNQNPEQDFFELGRFLKASYFRNDILKKHNLSKLKSFEDVFSAISEHQTTIDYESFSQPIPIFDVQISNNAPFVSSKKMITEDMNTRLLYLLTTSPELFGMDLYSSFFIDYAQLLNVLEKNRLNTNVSNSFKAKIEASRAEINNNYVTYMSGAPAILLLKNEKIDIFKNYLWAEIYAQSKIWIKNDIEHDFNNQNLIKTSQFYHDKINALERLSFDWYDDFYGLSEIREIVKKIDSINNLKKSIDALSIKLKQNDSLVKKDRERKMMVYAFVVASIIGFINFFGMVFTVLTVNDVNAGLTTVNLVIIGIASALAFTLLSIIIYFVINLYKSKELKNQL
;
A
#
# COMPACT_ATOMS: atom_id res chain seq x y z
N MET A 1 18.71 -3.72 -15.00
CA MET A 1 17.67 -2.67 -14.79
C MET A 1 17.87 -1.90 -13.49
N LEU A 2 17.66 -2.49 -12.30
CA LEU A 2 17.73 -1.77 -11.02
C LEU A 2 19.04 -0.98 -10.83
N ASN A 3 20.19 -1.59 -11.13
CA ASN A 3 21.47 -0.88 -11.05
C ASN A 3 21.55 0.34 -11.97
N LEU A 4 20.86 0.31 -13.12
CA LEU A 4 20.83 1.41 -14.06
C LEU A 4 19.96 2.55 -13.54
N ALA A 5 18.83 2.24 -12.90
CA ALA A 5 18.04 3.23 -12.16
C ALA A 5 18.88 3.88 -11.05
N LEU A 6 19.67 3.09 -10.31
CA LEU A 6 20.60 3.61 -9.29
C LEU A 6 21.70 4.48 -9.90
N LYS A 7 22.28 4.10 -11.05
CA LYS A 7 23.24 4.93 -11.80
C LYS A 7 22.62 6.26 -12.21
N LYS A 8 21.36 6.26 -12.68
CA LYS A 8 20.64 7.50 -13.02
C LYS A 8 20.43 8.37 -11.80
N ILE A 9 19.95 7.81 -10.68
CA ILE A 9 19.79 8.54 -9.42
C ILE A 9 21.14 9.13 -8.99
N ALA A 10 22.20 8.32 -8.96
CA ALA A 10 23.55 8.76 -8.60
C ALA A 10 24.09 9.87 -9.54
N SER A 11 23.70 9.89 -10.81
CA SER A 11 24.05 10.97 -11.75
C SER A 11 23.30 12.28 -11.50
N LYS A 12 22.15 12.23 -10.82
CA LYS A 12 21.31 13.38 -10.46
C LYS A 12 21.58 13.95 -9.06
N THR A 13 22.40 13.26 -8.29
CA THR A 13 22.70 13.61 -6.89
C THR A 13 24.20 13.85 -6.73
N GLY A 14 24.57 14.90 -6.01
CA GLY A 14 25.91 15.47 -6.11
C GLY A 14 26.86 15.19 -4.94
N SER A 15 28.03 14.65 -5.28
CA SER A 15 29.35 15.02 -4.72
C SER A 15 30.45 14.51 -5.68
N VAL A 16 31.50 15.32 -5.95
CA VAL A 16 32.66 14.94 -6.80
C VAL A 16 33.34 13.68 -6.25
N ASN A 17 33.33 13.53 -4.92
CA ASN A 17 34.19 12.58 -4.22
C ASN A 17 33.42 11.39 -3.63
N ASN A 18 32.10 11.51 -3.42
CA ASN A 18 31.30 10.49 -2.74
C ASN A 18 29.89 10.40 -3.35
N ASP A 19 29.58 9.29 -4.02
CA ASP A 19 28.20 9.00 -4.43
C ASP A 19 27.32 8.70 -3.20
N ILE A 20 26.00 8.90 -3.34
CA ILE A 20 25.03 8.53 -2.30
C ILE A 20 25.10 7.03 -1.99
N PHE A 21 25.25 6.21 -3.03
CA PHE A 21 25.34 4.76 -2.91
C PHE A 21 26.80 4.32 -2.85
N LYS A 22 27.05 3.27 -2.07
CA LYS A 22 28.35 2.60 -2.06
C LYS A 22 28.53 1.79 -3.34
N VAL A 23 29.67 1.96 -4.00
CA VAL A 23 30.05 1.10 -5.13
C VAL A 23 30.53 -0.25 -4.59
N HIS A 24 29.88 -1.33 -4.98
CA HIS A 24 30.26 -2.69 -4.60
C HIS A 24 31.30 -3.27 -5.55
N GLU A 25 31.04 -3.14 -6.85
CA GLU A 25 31.82 -3.74 -7.92
C GLU A 25 31.78 -2.83 -9.15
N TYR A 26 32.57 -3.16 -10.17
CA TYR A 26 32.49 -2.54 -11.49
C TYR A 26 32.12 -3.60 -12.51
N ASP A 27 31.21 -3.25 -13.43
CA ASP A 27 30.85 -4.17 -14.50
C ASP A 27 31.98 -4.29 -15.56
N ARG A 28 31.72 -5.15 -16.55
CA ARG A 28 32.63 -5.43 -17.68
C ARG A 28 33.01 -4.17 -18.49
N PHE A 29 32.24 -3.10 -18.38
CA PHE A 29 32.47 -1.81 -19.04
C PHE A 29 33.11 -0.77 -18.09
N LYS A 30 33.54 -1.20 -16.88
CA LYS A 30 34.05 -0.35 -15.80
C LYS A 30 33.04 0.65 -15.25
N GLU A 31 31.74 0.35 -15.35
CA GLU A 31 30.72 1.20 -14.74
C GLU A 31 30.37 0.69 -13.32
N PRO A 32 30.01 1.58 -12.37
CA PRO A 32 29.77 1.20 -10.98
C PRO A 32 28.52 0.33 -10.80
N LEU A 33 28.63 -0.70 -9.96
CA LEU A 33 27.52 -1.51 -9.47
C LEU A 33 27.20 -1.08 -8.03
N TYR A 34 26.02 -0.49 -7.84
CA TYR A 34 25.50 0.01 -6.56
C TYR A 34 24.59 -0.98 -5.83
N ILE A 35 24.33 -2.14 -6.44
CA ILE A 35 23.42 -3.17 -5.94
C ILE A 35 24.14 -4.51 -5.88
N ARG A 36 23.92 -5.26 -4.81
CA ARG A 36 24.42 -6.62 -4.65
C ARG A 36 23.26 -7.60 -4.50
N VAL A 37 23.37 -8.76 -5.13
CA VAL A 37 22.43 -9.88 -4.92
C VAL A 37 22.76 -10.55 -3.60
N LEU A 38 21.74 -10.79 -2.77
CA LEU A 38 21.89 -11.62 -1.58
C LEU A 38 21.53 -13.05 -1.98
N ASP A 39 22.56 -13.91 -2.06
CA ASP A 39 22.34 -15.34 -2.21
C ASP A 39 21.54 -15.85 -1.00
N GLU A 40 20.54 -16.69 -1.23
CA GLU A 40 19.87 -17.36 -0.12
C GLU A 40 20.83 -18.39 0.49
N ASP A 41 20.84 -18.52 1.82
CA ASP A 41 21.69 -19.48 2.51
C ASP A 41 21.52 -20.87 1.89
N LYS A 42 22.63 -21.42 1.38
CA LYS A 42 22.71 -22.72 0.71
C LYS A 42 22.36 -23.91 1.60
N GLU A 43 22.10 -23.69 2.90
CA GLU A 43 21.65 -24.74 3.81
C GLU A 43 20.21 -25.20 3.53
N ILE A 44 19.47 -24.48 2.67
CA ILE A 44 18.11 -24.84 2.20
C ILE A 44 18.14 -25.60 0.84
N GLU A 45 19.31 -25.98 0.30
CA GLU A 45 19.39 -26.77 -0.95
C GLU A 45 18.93 -28.24 -0.80
N LEU A 46 18.66 -28.73 0.42
CA LEU A 46 18.30 -30.14 0.66
C LEU A 46 16.83 -30.49 0.33
N VAL A 47 15.99 -29.49 0.06
CA VAL A 47 14.67 -29.70 -0.57
C VAL A 47 14.60 -28.77 -1.76
N SER A 48 14.93 -29.31 -2.93
CA SER A 48 14.84 -28.61 -4.22
C SER A 48 13.40 -28.16 -4.47
N ASP A 49 13.07 -26.94 -4.06
CA ASP A 49 11.78 -26.34 -4.30
C ASP A 49 11.92 -25.30 -5.41
N ASN A 50 11.24 -25.49 -6.55
CA ASN A 50 11.21 -24.54 -7.68
C ASN A 50 10.77 -23.12 -7.25
N GLN A 51 10.22 -22.99 -6.05
CA GLN A 51 9.80 -21.73 -5.44
C GLN A 51 10.97 -20.87 -4.94
N SER A 52 12.12 -21.45 -4.56
CA SER A 52 13.28 -20.68 -4.08
C SER A 52 13.95 -19.86 -5.19
N GLU A 53 14.00 -20.42 -6.41
CA GLU A 53 14.50 -19.76 -7.61
C GLU A 53 13.67 -18.52 -8.01
N ARG A 54 12.46 -18.37 -7.46
CA ARG A 54 11.53 -17.27 -7.73
C ARG A 54 11.63 -16.12 -6.71
N ARG A 55 12.47 -16.25 -5.69
CA ARG A 55 12.73 -15.21 -4.68
C ARG A 55 13.98 -14.40 -5.06
N PHE A 56 13.80 -13.10 -5.26
CA PHE A 56 14.89 -12.19 -5.56
C PHE A 56 15.15 -11.27 -4.38
N ASN A 57 16.40 -11.22 -3.91
CA ASN A 57 16.83 -10.39 -2.79
C ASN A 57 18.02 -9.52 -3.21
N PHE A 58 17.89 -8.20 -3.03
CA PHE A 58 18.92 -7.23 -3.35
C PHE A 58 19.20 -6.32 -2.17
N ILE A 59 20.45 -5.87 -2.07
CA ILE A 59 20.87 -4.85 -1.10
C ILE A 59 21.57 -3.70 -1.81
N ILE A 60 21.26 -2.48 -1.37
CA ILE A 60 21.85 -1.22 -1.82
C ILE A 60 22.41 -0.56 -0.57
N ASP A 61 23.73 -0.49 -0.44
CA ASP A 61 24.38 0.16 0.69
C ASP A 61 24.49 1.67 0.45
N ILE A 62 24.19 2.47 1.48
CA ILE A 62 24.41 3.91 1.46
C ILE A 62 25.85 4.19 1.84
N ASN A 63 26.49 5.12 1.12
CA ASN A 63 27.86 5.52 1.40
C ASN A 63 27.94 6.19 2.79
N PRO A 64 28.81 5.73 3.71
CA PRO A 64 28.95 6.31 5.06
C PRO A 64 29.21 7.81 5.11
N THR A 65 29.77 8.38 4.05
CA THR A 65 30.05 9.82 3.94
C THR A 65 28.89 10.62 3.37
N SER A 66 27.80 9.96 2.94
CA SER A 66 26.60 10.62 2.43
C SER A 66 25.73 11.12 3.59
N TYR A 67 25.07 12.27 3.41
CA TYR A 67 24.05 12.77 4.34
C TYR A 67 22.88 11.80 4.54
N LEU A 68 22.68 10.87 3.58
CA LEU A 68 21.62 9.87 3.66
C LEU A 68 21.92 8.78 4.69
N TYR A 69 23.21 8.56 5.01
CA TYR A 69 23.66 7.51 5.93
C TYR A 69 23.16 7.72 7.37
N SER A 70 22.95 8.98 7.79
CA SER A 70 22.41 9.29 9.11
C SER A 70 20.90 9.00 9.25
N TYR A 71 20.23 8.76 8.12
CA TYR A 71 18.84 8.31 8.08
C TYR A 71 18.75 6.81 7.83
N MET A 72 19.46 6.28 6.82
CA MET A 72 19.45 4.86 6.47
C MET A 72 20.83 4.39 5.99
N LYS A 73 21.22 3.19 6.41
CA LYS A 73 22.49 2.56 6.06
C LYS A 73 22.40 1.70 4.81
N SER A 74 21.27 1.04 4.60
CA SER A 74 21.03 0.24 3.41
C SER A 74 19.54 0.12 3.10
N ILE A 75 19.24 -0.14 1.82
CA ILE A 75 17.92 -0.47 1.31
C ILE A 75 17.97 -1.93 0.85
N ARG A 76 17.15 -2.79 1.45
CA ARG A 76 16.94 -4.16 0.99
C ARG A 76 15.64 -4.22 0.19
N LEU A 77 15.71 -4.76 -1.03
CA LEU A 77 14.58 -5.01 -1.90
C LEU A 77 14.38 -6.52 -2.02
N SER A 78 13.18 -6.99 -1.73
CA SER A 78 12.82 -8.41 -1.84
C SER A 78 11.52 -8.55 -2.62
N PHE A 79 11.49 -9.42 -3.64
CA PHE A 79 10.25 -9.72 -4.36
C PHE A 79 10.18 -11.17 -4.83
N TYR A 80 8.97 -11.69 -4.90
CA TYR A 80 8.61 -13.01 -5.37
C TYR A 80 7.73 -12.91 -6.61
N LEU A 81 8.06 -13.71 -7.61
CA LEU A 81 7.30 -13.79 -8.86
C LEU A 81 6.44 -15.05 -8.86
N ASP A 82 5.13 -14.85 -8.74
CA ASP A 82 4.15 -15.93 -8.86
C ASP A 82 3.70 -16.06 -10.32
N GLU A 83 4.16 -17.12 -10.99
CA GLU A 83 3.79 -17.39 -12.38
C GLU A 83 2.35 -17.90 -12.56
N GLU A 84 1.76 -18.51 -11.53
CA GLU A 84 0.42 -19.09 -11.60
C GLU A 84 -0.65 -18.02 -11.47
N THR A 85 -0.47 -17.12 -10.50
CA THR A 85 -1.40 -16.00 -10.30
C THR A 85 -1.02 -14.77 -11.14
N LYS A 86 0.18 -14.75 -11.73
CA LYS A 86 0.76 -13.58 -12.42
C LYS A 86 0.88 -12.37 -11.49
N ILE A 87 1.13 -12.61 -10.21
CA ILE A 87 1.28 -11.58 -9.19
C ILE A 87 2.77 -11.41 -8.85
N LEU A 88 3.21 -10.16 -8.80
CA LEU A 88 4.49 -9.77 -8.24
C LEU A 88 4.24 -9.27 -6.81
N SER A 89 4.80 -9.95 -5.81
CA SER A 89 4.71 -9.53 -4.41
C SER A 89 6.09 -9.14 -3.91
N GLY A 90 6.24 -7.96 -3.31
CA GLY A 90 7.54 -7.52 -2.83
C GLY A 90 7.47 -6.34 -1.89
N GLY A 91 8.62 -5.98 -1.34
CA GLY A 91 8.74 -4.88 -0.39
C GLY A 91 10.15 -4.31 -0.33
N PHE A 92 10.21 -3.08 0.18
CA PHE A 92 11.45 -2.39 0.52
C PHE A 92 11.59 -2.38 2.04
N SER A 93 12.81 -2.57 2.53
CA SER A 93 13.12 -2.40 3.93
C SER A 93 14.35 -1.52 4.13
N LEU A 94 14.27 -0.60 5.09
CA LEU A 94 15.33 0.35 5.40
C LEU A 94 16.08 -0.08 6.66
N THR A 95 17.39 -0.23 6.54
CA THR A 95 18.25 -0.49 7.70
C THR A 95 18.63 0.83 8.34
N LEU A 96 18.05 1.17 9.50
CA LEU A 96 18.27 2.46 10.18
C LEU A 96 19.52 2.44 11.08
N THR A 97 19.88 1.28 11.64
CA THR A 97 21.01 1.12 12.57
C THR A 97 21.65 -0.25 12.38
N ASP A 98 22.99 -0.33 12.36
CA ASP A 98 23.68 -1.62 12.49
C ASP A 98 23.75 -1.94 13.97
N GLN A 99 22.92 -2.86 14.44
CA GLN A 99 22.95 -3.29 15.85
C GLN A 99 23.92 -4.45 16.07
N THR A 100 24.99 -4.51 15.29
CA THR A 100 26.06 -5.51 15.41
C THR A 100 27.15 -5.09 16.39
N SER A 101 26.98 -3.99 17.12
CA SER A 101 27.88 -3.61 18.21
C SER A 101 27.66 -4.51 19.43
N ASP A 102 28.73 -5.17 19.84
CA ASP A 102 28.76 -5.92 21.09
C ASP A 102 28.57 -4.92 22.26
N ASN A 103 27.48 -5.07 23.01
CA ASN A 103 27.00 -4.20 24.09
C ASN A 103 26.32 -2.88 23.64
N LEU A 104 24.99 -2.90 23.56
CA LEU A 104 24.19 -1.69 23.39
C LEU A 104 24.09 -0.90 24.71
N ASN A 105 24.46 0.38 24.65
CA ASN A 105 24.08 1.35 25.68
C ASN A 105 22.55 1.55 25.59
N PHE A 106 21.82 1.22 26.66
CA PHE A 106 20.35 1.35 26.70
C PHE A 106 19.87 2.75 26.27
N GLU A 107 20.62 3.80 26.63
CA GLU A 107 20.27 5.18 26.26
C GLU A 107 20.33 5.41 24.74
N GLU A 108 21.27 4.78 24.06
CA GLU A 108 21.42 4.86 22.60
C GLU A 108 20.24 4.16 21.89
N VAL A 109 19.83 2.99 22.41
CA VAL A 109 18.65 2.27 21.89
C VAL A 109 17.38 3.09 22.11
N VAL A 110 17.20 3.67 23.30
CA VAL A 110 16.05 4.56 23.59
C VAL A 110 16.04 5.76 22.66
N ASN A 111 17.19 6.38 22.41
CA ASN A 111 17.30 7.50 21.48
C ASN A 111 16.87 7.09 20.06
N ASN A 112 17.37 5.95 19.57
CA ASN A 112 17.03 5.44 18.24
C ASN A 112 15.54 5.10 18.11
N VAL A 113 14.95 4.45 19.12
CA VAL A 113 13.52 4.15 19.16
C VAL A 113 12.69 5.44 19.17
N TYR A 114 13.07 6.43 19.98
CA TYR A 114 12.38 7.71 20.06
C TYR A 114 12.43 8.46 18.72
N LEU A 115 13.63 8.61 18.13
CA LEU A 115 13.81 9.33 16.88
C LEU A 115 13.09 8.63 15.73
N SER A 116 13.18 7.30 15.63
CA SER A 116 12.44 6.50 14.65
C SER A 116 10.94 6.71 14.80
N THR A 117 10.41 6.67 16.02
CA THR A 117 8.99 6.86 16.29
C THR A 117 8.52 8.29 15.99
N LEU A 118 9.36 9.30 16.25
CA LEU A 118 9.09 10.71 15.91
C LEU A 118 9.04 10.93 14.39
N ILE A 119 9.98 10.34 13.64
CA ILE A 119 9.97 10.36 12.17
C ILE A 119 8.68 9.74 11.65
N ARG A 120 8.27 8.58 12.18
CA ARG A 120 7.03 7.91 11.79
C ARG A 120 5.79 8.73 12.10
N HIS A 121 5.75 9.35 13.28
CA HIS A 121 4.67 10.28 13.65
C HIS A 121 4.56 11.43 12.64
N TYR A 122 5.70 12.00 12.23
CA TYR A 122 5.73 13.03 11.19
C TYR A 122 5.22 12.51 9.83
N ILE A 123 5.71 11.34 9.39
CA ILE A 123 5.27 10.70 8.13
C ILE A 123 3.75 10.53 8.15
N ILE A 124 3.19 9.89 9.19
CA ILE A 124 1.74 9.60 9.27
C ILE A 124 0.89 10.88 9.28
N LYS A 125 1.36 11.93 9.97
CA LYS A 125 0.60 13.17 10.14
C LYS A 125 0.70 14.13 8.96
N GLN A 126 1.84 14.16 8.28
CA GLN A 126 2.17 15.22 7.32
C GLN A 126 2.45 14.70 5.91
N LEU A 127 3.03 13.49 5.77
CA LEU A 127 3.42 12.96 4.46
C LEU A 127 2.43 11.91 3.93
N TYR A 128 1.96 10.98 4.76
CA TYR A 128 1.01 9.91 4.39
C TYR A 128 -0.25 10.44 3.68
N PRO A 129 -0.86 11.58 4.11
CA PRO A 129 -2.02 12.13 3.42
C PRO A 129 -1.70 12.79 2.06
N LEU A 130 -0.42 13.03 1.75
CA LEU A 130 0.01 13.61 0.48
C LEU A 130 0.18 12.49 -0.55
N SER A 131 -0.42 12.68 -1.73
CA SER A 131 -0.11 11.82 -2.87
C SER A 131 1.26 12.17 -3.46
N LEU A 132 1.82 11.24 -4.23
CA LEU A 132 2.99 11.49 -5.03
C LEU A 132 2.84 12.71 -5.95
N ASN A 133 1.67 12.86 -6.60
CA ASN A 133 1.38 14.04 -7.43
C ASN A 133 1.45 15.32 -6.62
N ASN A 134 0.97 15.31 -5.37
CA ASN A 134 1.11 16.48 -4.50
C ASN A 134 2.59 16.85 -4.30
N ILE A 135 3.48 15.88 -4.04
CA ILE A 135 4.92 16.14 -3.86
C ILE A 135 5.59 16.59 -5.17
N LEU A 136 5.23 16.01 -6.30
CA LEU A 136 5.73 16.44 -7.61
C LEU A 136 5.20 17.83 -8.01
N ASP A 137 4.05 18.24 -7.46
CA ASP A 137 3.51 19.59 -7.61
C ASP A 137 4.22 20.59 -6.69
N LEU A 138 4.65 20.18 -5.47
CA LEU A 138 5.54 20.97 -4.61
C LEU A 138 6.81 21.39 -5.36
N ILE A 139 7.33 20.50 -6.20
CA ILE A 139 8.55 20.70 -6.98
C ILE A 139 8.33 21.70 -8.14
N SER A 140 7.15 21.76 -8.76
CA SER A 140 6.86 22.74 -9.83
C SER A 140 6.70 24.18 -9.36
N ASN A 141 6.30 24.41 -8.11
CA ASN A 141 6.16 25.76 -7.56
C ASN A 141 7.52 26.41 -7.18
N TYR A 142 8.60 25.63 -7.24
CA TYR A 142 9.98 26.09 -7.04
C TYR A 142 10.65 26.31 -8.40
N GLU A 143 10.06 27.16 -9.25
CA GLU A 143 10.85 27.77 -10.32
C GLU A 143 11.89 28.68 -9.66
N LEU A 144 13.16 28.30 -9.80
CA LEU A 144 14.33 29.07 -9.36
C LEU A 144 14.12 30.54 -9.74
N VAL A 145 13.92 31.39 -8.74
CA VAL A 145 14.11 32.82 -8.89
C VAL A 145 15.56 33.01 -9.34
N ALA A 146 15.75 33.22 -10.63
CA ALA A 146 17.06 33.52 -11.19
C ALA A 146 17.72 34.65 -10.37
N PRO A 147 19.02 34.54 -10.04
CA PRO A 147 19.70 35.52 -9.23
C PRO A 147 19.75 36.84 -10.01
N GLY A 148 18.84 37.77 -9.69
CA GLY A 148 18.75 39.06 -10.38
C GLY A 148 17.38 39.71 -10.42
N LYS A 149 16.28 39.01 -10.09
CA LYS A 149 14.95 39.65 -10.01
C LYS A 149 14.48 39.80 -8.56
N SER A 150 14.71 41.00 -8.05
CA SER A 150 14.25 41.50 -6.75
C SER A 150 12.74 41.30 -6.51
N LYS A 151 12.42 40.66 -5.37
CA LYS A 151 11.24 40.77 -4.50
C LYS A 151 9.97 41.41 -5.10
N ARG A 152 8.89 40.62 -5.22
CA ARG A 152 7.51 41.05 -4.90
C ARG A 152 6.49 39.90 -4.91
N THR A 153 6.57 39.02 -3.91
CA THR A 153 5.43 38.42 -3.17
C THR A 153 6.01 37.45 -2.15
N GLN A 154 6.66 37.97 -1.11
CA GLN A 154 6.68 37.23 0.14
C GLN A 154 5.24 37.27 0.66
N SER A 155 4.45 36.23 0.38
CA SER A 155 3.28 35.94 1.18
C SER A 155 3.79 35.84 2.62
N LYS A 156 3.42 36.80 3.46
CA LYS A 156 3.70 36.75 4.89
C LYS A 156 3.27 35.36 5.39
N PRO A 157 4.08 34.65 6.18
CA PRO A 157 3.63 33.42 6.81
C PRO A 157 2.46 33.79 7.72
N THR A 158 1.24 33.54 7.26
CA THR A 158 0.07 33.59 8.11
C THR A 158 0.15 32.37 9.00
N PHE A 159 0.80 32.55 10.16
CA PHE A 159 0.61 31.66 11.30
C PHE A 159 -0.87 31.70 11.68
N LYS A 160 -1.66 30.80 11.10
CA LYS A 160 -2.99 30.50 11.62
C LYS A 160 -2.79 29.75 12.93
N LYS A 161 -2.96 30.47 14.03
CA LYS A 161 -3.14 29.90 15.36
C LYS A 161 -4.24 28.84 15.29
N ASN A 162 -3.90 27.63 15.74
CA ASN A 162 -4.80 26.61 16.25
C ASN A 162 -6.05 26.35 15.40
N ASN A 163 -5.91 25.62 14.30
CA ASN A 163 -6.87 24.62 13.85
C ASN A 163 -6.17 23.70 12.84
N LEU A 164 -6.03 22.43 13.23
CA LEU A 164 -5.37 21.33 12.50
C LEU A 164 -6.25 20.80 11.37
N GLU A 165 -6.60 21.63 10.40
CA GLU A 165 -7.01 21.15 9.08
C GLU A 165 -6.02 21.71 8.07
N ILE A 166 -5.07 20.87 7.69
CA ILE A 166 -4.11 21.15 6.63
C ILE A 166 -4.92 21.09 5.33
N ASP A 167 -4.96 22.20 4.59
CA ASP A 167 -5.47 22.19 3.22
C ASP A 167 -4.40 21.53 2.33
N PHE A 168 -4.51 20.22 2.15
CA PHE A 168 -3.55 19.39 1.40
C PHE A 168 -3.37 19.80 -0.06
N LYS A 169 -4.21 20.71 -0.60
CA LYS A 169 -4.07 21.26 -1.95
C LYS A 169 -3.09 22.43 -2.06
N SER A 170 -2.66 23.04 -0.95
CA SER A 170 -1.84 24.28 -0.96
C SER A 170 -0.56 24.23 -0.11
N VAL A 171 -0.23 23.08 0.49
CA VAL A 171 1.01 22.89 1.26
C VAL A 171 2.24 23.08 0.36
N THR A 172 3.29 23.77 0.83
CA THR A 172 4.59 23.87 0.12
C THR A 172 5.67 23.01 0.80
N ALA A 173 6.76 22.71 0.09
CA ALA A 173 7.92 22.01 0.70
C ALA A 173 8.51 22.79 1.89
N ASN A 174 8.43 24.12 1.87
CA ASN A 174 8.84 24.99 2.97
C ASN A 174 7.94 24.85 4.20
N ASP A 175 6.62 24.67 4.00
CA ASP A 175 5.68 24.45 5.10
C ASP A 175 5.95 23.10 5.78
N LEU A 176 6.18 22.04 4.98
CA LEU A 176 6.57 20.72 5.49
C LEU A 176 7.90 20.76 6.25
N LYS A 177 8.90 21.46 5.71
CA LYS A 177 10.21 21.66 6.33
C LYS A 177 10.11 22.46 7.63
N ALA A 178 9.28 23.51 7.66
CA ALA A 178 9.05 24.32 8.85
C ALA A 178 8.38 23.49 9.95
N ASN A 179 7.34 22.72 9.61
CA ASN A 179 6.66 21.83 10.54
C ASN A 179 7.61 20.77 11.11
N TRP A 180 8.43 20.14 10.28
CA TRP A 180 9.46 19.20 10.72
C TRP A 180 10.48 19.87 11.66
N SER A 181 11.01 21.01 11.22
CA SER A 181 12.01 21.77 11.99
C SER A 181 11.48 22.18 13.36
N GLU A 182 10.24 22.64 13.44
CA GLU A 182 9.58 22.97 14.70
C GLU A 182 9.40 21.73 15.58
N LEU A 183 8.90 20.63 15.00
CA LEU A 183 8.68 19.38 15.69
C LEU A 183 9.98 18.84 16.30
N ILE A 184 11.03 18.67 15.51
CA ILE A 184 12.29 18.07 16.00
C ILE A 184 13.03 19.01 16.96
N LYS A 185 12.98 20.33 16.74
CA LYS A 185 13.54 21.30 17.68
C LYS A 185 12.85 21.22 19.04
N ARG A 186 11.52 21.22 19.04
CA ARG A 186 10.72 21.19 20.26
C ARG A 186 10.83 19.85 20.99
N LYS A 187 10.78 18.74 20.27
CA LYS A 187 10.65 17.39 20.85
C LYS A 187 11.97 16.72 21.17
N TYR A 188 13.05 17.05 20.45
CA TYR A 188 14.32 16.35 20.57
C TYR A 188 15.48 17.33 20.84
N LEU A 189 15.77 18.27 19.93
CA LEU A 189 17.01 19.07 19.98
C LEU A 189 17.09 19.99 21.19
N LYS A 190 15.96 20.57 21.66
CA LYS A 190 15.92 21.40 22.87
C LYS A 190 16.51 20.69 24.10
N PHE A 191 16.50 19.36 24.11
CA PHE A 191 16.92 18.54 25.24
C PHE A 191 18.22 17.79 24.99
N SER A 192 18.80 17.91 23.79
CA SER A 192 20.09 17.31 23.46
C SER A 192 21.19 18.32 23.74
N THR A 193 21.76 18.26 24.95
CA THR A 193 22.72 19.25 25.46
C THR A 193 24.12 19.15 24.86
N SER A 194 24.41 18.12 24.06
CA SER A 194 25.75 17.82 23.52
C SER A 194 25.92 18.05 22.02
N LEU A 195 24.87 18.46 21.29
CA LEU A 195 24.96 18.61 19.83
C LEU A 195 25.63 19.93 19.42
N THR A 196 26.54 19.84 18.47
CA THR A 196 27.11 20.97 17.74
C THR A 196 26.06 21.63 16.84
N LYS A 197 26.32 22.87 16.40
CA LYS A 197 25.43 23.57 15.45
C LYS A 197 25.27 22.81 14.13
N GLU A 198 26.34 22.14 13.68
CA GLU A 198 26.36 21.34 12.45
C GLU A 198 25.46 20.11 12.60
N GLU A 199 25.57 19.36 13.70
CA GLU A 199 24.69 18.23 13.99
C GLU A 199 23.22 18.66 14.15
N MET A 200 22.96 19.86 14.71
CA MET A 200 21.59 20.39 14.76
C MET A 200 21.02 20.65 13.37
N ILE A 201 21.82 21.23 12.45
CA ILE A 201 21.40 21.47 11.06
C ILE A 201 21.20 20.15 10.33
N GLU A 202 22.06 19.16 10.56
CA GLU A 202 21.93 17.82 10.00
C GLU A 202 20.63 17.16 10.48
N LYS A 203 20.29 17.25 11.77
CA LYS A 203 19.06 16.67 12.31
C LYS A 203 17.80 17.45 11.92
N THR A 204 17.88 18.74 11.57
CA THR A 204 16.72 19.48 11.03
C THR A 204 16.60 19.32 9.53
N ASP A 205 17.51 19.92 8.78
CA ASP A 205 17.39 20.10 7.33
C ASP A 205 17.88 18.84 6.62
N GLY A 206 19.02 18.29 7.05
CA GLY A 206 19.59 17.07 6.49
C GLY A 206 18.62 15.91 6.58
N LEU A 207 18.13 15.60 7.78
CA LEU A 207 17.21 14.48 8.04
C LEU A 207 15.86 14.67 7.32
N PHE A 208 15.36 15.89 7.21
CA PHE A 208 14.14 16.18 6.41
C PHE A 208 14.32 15.77 4.94
N PHE A 209 15.39 16.25 4.31
CA PHE A 209 15.65 15.91 2.91
C PHE A 209 16.05 14.44 2.74
N SER A 210 16.76 13.83 3.71
CA SER A 210 17.06 12.40 3.71
C SER A 210 15.79 11.54 3.70
N ILE A 211 14.76 11.90 4.49
CA ILE A 211 13.46 11.20 4.49
C ILE A 211 12.82 11.27 3.11
N LEU A 212 12.76 12.48 2.52
CA LEU A 212 12.12 12.68 1.22
C LEU A 212 12.89 12.00 0.07
N ILE A 213 14.21 12.12 0.06
CA ILE A 213 15.09 11.52 -0.95
C ILE A 213 15.06 10.00 -0.84
N GLY A 214 15.18 9.43 0.36
CA GLY A 214 15.08 7.98 0.56
C GLY A 214 13.74 7.42 0.07
N THR A 215 12.67 8.19 0.29
CA THR A 215 11.34 7.85 -0.21
C THR A 215 11.25 7.92 -1.74
N MET A 216 11.80 8.97 -2.36
CA MET A 216 11.87 9.10 -3.82
C MET A 216 12.71 8.01 -4.48
N ILE A 217 13.79 7.56 -3.84
CA ILE A 217 14.62 6.44 -4.30
C ILE A 217 13.79 5.15 -4.32
N ASN A 218 13.12 4.80 -3.21
CA ASN A 218 12.30 3.58 -3.14
C ASN A 218 11.19 3.58 -4.20
N LEU A 219 10.51 4.73 -4.36
CA LEU A 219 9.46 4.90 -5.35
C LEU A 219 9.99 4.77 -6.79
N SER A 220 11.12 5.39 -7.10
CA SER A 220 11.77 5.28 -8.41
C SER A 220 12.06 3.82 -8.77
N LEU A 221 12.60 3.06 -7.82
CA LEU A 221 12.89 1.64 -8.00
C LEU A 221 11.61 0.82 -8.18
N TYR A 222 10.55 1.15 -7.44
CA TYR A 222 9.24 0.52 -7.58
C TYR A 222 8.64 0.78 -8.97
N GLU A 223 8.64 2.02 -9.46
CA GLU A 223 8.13 2.36 -10.79
C GLU A 223 8.92 1.68 -11.91
N GLU A 224 10.25 1.57 -11.80
CA GLU A 224 11.07 0.82 -12.75
C GLU A 224 10.71 -0.67 -12.77
N LEU A 225 10.49 -1.29 -11.60
CA LEU A 225 10.02 -2.68 -11.51
C LEU A 225 8.65 -2.84 -12.15
N LYS A 226 7.70 -1.94 -11.83
CA LYS A 226 6.35 -1.92 -12.39
C LYS A 226 6.39 -1.81 -13.91
N ILE A 227 7.15 -0.87 -14.47
CA ILE A 227 7.32 -0.69 -15.92
C ILE A 227 7.91 -1.95 -16.57
N TYR A 228 8.91 -2.56 -15.94
CA TYR A 228 9.54 -3.77 -16.46
C TYR A 228 8.56 -4.95 -16.53
N PHE A 229 7.85 -5.23 -15.44
CA PHE A 229 6.94 -6.37 -15.36
C PHE A 229 5.60 -6.17 -16.08
N THR A 230 5.18 -4.91 -16.32
CA THR A 230 3.96 -4.61 -17.08
C THR A 230 4.19 -4.45 -18.58
N SER A 231 5.44 -4.33 -19.03
CA SER A 231 5.77 -4.15 -20.45
C SER A 231 5.53 -5.43 -21.26
N GLN A 232 4.94 -5.27 -22.46
CA GLN A 232 4.80 -6.37 -23.43
C GLN A 232 6.15 -6.80 -24.04
N LYS A 233 7.19 -5.96 -23.95
CA LYS A 233 8.55 -6.23 -24.48
C LYS A 233 9.61 -5.68 -23.51
N PRO A 234 9.84 -6.35 -22.37
CA PRO A 234 10.78 -5.89 -21.35
C PRO A 234 12.23 -5.79 -21.88
N GLU A 235 12.62 -6.64 -22.83
CA GLU A 235 13.95 -6.63 -23.47
C GLU A 235 14.24 -5.33 -24.24
N LEU A 236 13.22 -4.71 -24.86
CA LEU A 236 13.38 -3.43 -25.55
C LEU A 236 13.58 -2.27 -24.57
N ILE A 237 13.01 -2.37 -23.37
CA ILE A 237 13.21 -1.37 -22.31
C ILE A 237 14.67 -1.41 -21.86
N LEU A 238 15.25 -2.60 -21.69
CA LEU A 238 16.69 -2.74 -21.39
C LEU A 238 17.57 -2.06 -22.46
N ASN A 239 17.27 -2.26 -23.75
CA ASN A 239 18.00 -1.62 -24.86
C ASN A 239 17.83 -0.08 -24.93
N ILE A 240 16.71 0.46 -24.45
CA ILE A 240 16.48 1.91 -24.35
C ILE A 240 17.17 2.50 -23.10
N LEU A 241 17.24 1.71 -22.03
CA LEU A 241 17.91 2.04 -20.78
C LEU A 241 19.44 2.04 -20.91
N ASP A 242 20.02 1.31 -21.86
CA ASP A 242 21.46 1.26 -22.18
C ASP A 242 22.08 2.59 -22.69
N LYS A 243 21.35 3.72 -22.63
CA LYS A 243 21.95 5.05 -22.79
C LYS A 243 22.33 5.59 -21.40
N PRO A 244 23.58 5.43 -20.94
CA PRO A 244 23.99 5.90 -19.63
C PRO A 244 23.90 7.42 -19.55
N SER A 245 23.27 7.94 -18.49
CA SER A 245 23.44 9.33 -18.08
C SER A 245 24.84 9.46 -17.47
N GLN A 246 25.86 9.62 -18.32
CA GLN A 246 27.26 9.67 -17.90
C GLN A 246 27.65 11.00 -17.24
N ILE A 247 26.80 12.03 -17.33
CA ILE A 247 27.15 13.38 -16.88
C ILE A 247 26.44 13.65 -15.55
N LYS A 248 27.22 13.81 -14.46
CA LYS A 248 26.75 14.39 -13.21
C LYS A 248 26.37 15.86 -13.47
N GLU A 249 25.12 16.24 -13.18
CA GLU A 249 24.61 17.58 -13.51
C GLU A 249 25.24 18.70 -12.66
N ASP A 250 25.61 18.42 -11.41
CA ASP A 250 26.46 19.29 -10.57
C ASP A 250 27.10 18.44 -9.44
N PRO A 251 28.43 18.41 -9.29
CA PRO A 251 29.07 17.56 -8.31
C PRO A 251 29.27 18.23 -6.93
N ASN A 252 28.71 19.42 -6.65
CA ASN A 252 28.75 20.06 -5.33
C ASN A 252 27.34 20.41 -4.80
N GLN A 253 26.39 19.50 -4.96
CA GLN A 253 25.00 19.72 -4.54
C GLN A 253 24.81 19.53 -3.03
N ASN A 254 23.88 20.31 -2.46
CA ASN A 254 23.39 20.12 -1.10
C ASN A 254 22.13 19.21 -1.10
N PRO A 255 21.69 18.67 0.06
CA PRO A 255 20.54 17.77 0.12
C PRO A 255 19.24 18.37 -0.43
N GLU A 256 19.06 19.69 -0.34
CA GLU A 256 17.91 20.39 -0.89
C GLU A 256 17.93 20.40 -2.43
N GLN A 257 19.09 20.64 -3.03
CA GLN A 257 19.31 20.60 -4.48
C GLN A 257 19.13 19.18 -5.02
N ASP A 258 19.69 18.17 -4.35
CA ASP A 258 19.49 16.75 -4.68
C ASP A 258 18.00 16.39 -4.68
N PHE A 259 17.24 16.86 -3.69
CA PHE A 259 15.79 16.64 -3.61
C PHE A 259 15.07 17.20 -4.85
N PHE A 260 15.37 18.44 -5.24
CA PHE A 260 14.72 19.06 -6.40
C PHE A 260 15.13 18.45 -7.73
N GLU A 261 16.41 18.11 -7.93
CA GLU A 261 16.86 17.48 -9.18
C GLU A 261 16.32 16.06 -9.33
N LEU A 262 16.32 15.26 -8.24
CA LEU A 262 15.69 13.94 -8.25
C LEU A 262 14.19 14.07 -8.53
N GLY A 263 13.51 15.02 -7.88
CA GLY A 263 12.10 15.31 -8.14
C GLY A 263 11.78 15.67 -9.59
N ARG A 264 12.60 16.51 -10.22
CA ARG A 264 12.48 16.85 -11.65
C ARG A 264 12.71 15.64 -12.54
N PHE A 265 13.73 14.83 -12.22
CA PHE A 265 14.01 13.60 -12.94
C PHE A 265 12.83 12.63 -12.89
N LEU A 266 12.23 12.40 -11.71
CA LEU A 266 11.06 11.53 -11.56
C LEU A 266 9.88 12.07 -12.37
N LYS A 267 9.58 13.37 -12.25
CA LYS A 267 8.49 14.03 -13.00
C LYS A 267 8.66 13.88 -14.51
N ALA A 268 9.88 14.09 -15.02
CA ALA A 268 10.18 13.97 -16.44
C ALA A 268 10.12 12.52 -16.95
N SER A 269 10.59 11.56 -16.14
CA SER A 269 10.75 10.17 -16.53
C SER A 269 9.44 9.39 -16.48
N TYR A 270 8.61 9.61 -15.47
CA TYR A 270 7.44 8.77 -15.19
C TYR A 270 6.10 9.51 -15.39
N PHE A 271 6.03 10.83 -15.19
CA PHE A 271 4.74 11.52 -15.06
C PHE A 271 4.37 12.45 -16.23
N ARG A 272 5.31 12.83 -17.10
CA ARG A 272 5.07 13.84 -18.15
C ARG A 272 4.38 13.31 -19.42
N ASN A 273 4.14 12.01 -19.55
CA ASN A 273 3.75 11.38 -20.82
C ASN A 273 2.28 10.95 -20.94
N ASP A 274 1.48 10.91 -19.88
CA ASP A 274 0.09 10.42 -19.97
C ASP A 274 -0.97 11.50 -20.25
N ILE A 275 -0.70 12.76 -19.89
CA ILE A 275 -1.59 13.90 -20.18
C ILE A 275 -1.81 14.07 -21.70
N LEU A 276 -0.84 13.68 -22.53
CA LEU A 276 -0.86 13.91 -23.98
C LEU A 276 -1.12 12.65 -24.82
N LYS A 277 -0.98 11.43 -24.28
CA LYS A 277 -0.92 10.22 -25.13
C LYS A 277 -2.23 9.45 -25.31
N LYS A 278 -3.32 9.74 -24.58
CA LYS A 278 -4.56 8.94 -24.72
C LYS A 278 -5.90 9.68 -24.77
N HIS A 279 -5.94 11.01 -24.66
CA HIS A 279 -7.18 11.72 -24.94
C HIS A 279 -7.19 12.27 -26.37
N ASN A 280 -8.19 11.87 -27.15
CA ASN A 280 -8.54 12.53 -28.41
C ASN A 280 -8.91 13.99 -28.10
N LEU A 281 -7.91 14.88 -28.04
CA LEU A 281 -8.05 16.32 -27.82
C LEU A 281 -9.02 16.98 -28.82
N SER A 282 -9.32 16.30 -29.93
CA SER A 282 -10.34 16.68 -30.92
C SER A 282 -11.79 16.57 -30.43
N LYS A 283 -12.05 15.93 -29.27
CA LYS A 283 -13.41 15.80 -28.69
C LYS A 283 -13.73 16.81 -27.58
N LEU A 284 -12.75 17.55 -27.07
CA LEU A 284 -12.94 18.51 -25.98
C LEU A 284 -13.37 19.86 -26.58
N LYS A 285 -14.59 20.32 -26.26
CA LYS A 285 -15.17 21.54 -26.85
C LYS A 285 -15.21 22.72 -25.88
N SER A 286 -15.07 22.47 -24.58
CA SER A 286 -15.13 23.49 -23.53
C SER A 286 -13.99 23.37 -22.51
N PHE A 287 -13.79 24.43 -21.72
CA PHE A 287 -12.82 24.46 -20.61
C PHE A 287 -13.23 23.50 -19.47
N GLU A 288 -14.53 23.33 -19.22
CA GLU A 288 -15.03 22.28 -18.31
C GLU A 288 -14.70 20.85 -18.78
N ASP A 289 -14.73 20.57 -20.10
CA ASP A 289 -14.35 19.24 -20.62
C ASP A 289 -12.87 18.95 -20.38
N VAL A 290 -12.03 19.98 -20.52
CA VAL A 290 -10.59 19.91 -20.21
C VAL A 290 -10.38 19.68 -18.72
N PHE A 291 -11.10 20.40 -17.86
CA PHE A 291 -11.00 20.24 -16.40
C PHE A 291 -11.54 18.89 -15.92
N SER A 292 -12.59 18.37 -16.56
CA SER A 292 -13.18 17.07 -16.27
C SER A 292 -12.27 15.94 -16.73
N ALA A 293 -11.67 16.04 -17.92
CA ALA A 293 -10.66 15.08 -18.37
C ALA A 293 -9.39 15.13 -17.52
N ILE A 294 -8.96 16.32 -17.06
CA ILE A 294 -7.85 16.47 -16.11
C ILE A 294 -8.19 15.87 -14.74
N SER A 295 -9.41 16.11 -14.22
CA SER A 295 -9.87 15.51 -12.95
C SER A 295 -10.04 14.00 -13.06
N GLU A 296 -10.61 13.50 -14.15
CA GLU A 296 -10.80 12.06 -14.44
C GLU A 296 -9.44 11.36 -14.65
N HIS A 297 -8.46 12.07 -15.23
CA HIS A 297 -7.09 11.60 -15.32
C HIS A 297 -6.37 11.62 -13.97
N GLN A 298 -6.58 12.67 -13.17
CA GLN A 298 -6.07 12.74 -11.80
C GLN A 298 -6.65 11.65 -10.90
N THR A 299 -7.92 11.25 -11.09
CA THR A 299 -8.54 10.14 -10.35
C THR A 299 -8.20 8.76 -10.89
N THR A 300 -7.68 8.63 -12.11
CA THR A 300 -7.24 7.35 -12.70
C THR A 300 -5.74 7.07 -12.55
N ILE A 301 -4.93 8.07 -12.19
CA ILE A 301 -3.57 7.83 -11.72
C ILE A 301 -3.70 7.31 -10.28
N ASP A 302 -3.47 6.01 -10.08
CA ASP A 302 -3.47 5.39 -8.76
C ASP A 302 -2.67 6.28 -7.79
N TYR A 303 -3.36 6.84 -6.80
CA TYR A 303 -2.75 7.66 -5.79
C TYR A 303 -1.91 6.75 -4.88
N GLU A 304 -0.68 6.49 -5.28
CA GLU A 304 0.29 5.80 -4.44
C GLU A 304 0.58 6.70 -3.24
N SER A 305 -0.12 6.43 -2.12
CA SER A 305 0.14 7.05 -0.83
C SER A 305 1.42 6.49 -0.24
N PHE A 306 2.18 7.32 0.48
CA PHE A 306 3.33 6.80 1.22
C PHE A 306 2.90 5.68 2.15
N SER A 307 3.52 4.51 2.04
CA SER A 307 3.24 3.44 3.00
C SER A 307 3.73 3.85 4.40
N GLN A 308 3.02 3.40 5.43
CA GLN A 308 3.49 3.51 6.80
C GLN A 308 4.61 2.47 7.02
N PRO A 309 5.86 2.88 7.28
CA PRO A 309 6.92 1.92 7.53
C PRO A 309 6.65 1.15 8.83
N ILE A 310 6.87 -0.16 8.80
CA ILE A 310 6.83 -1.06 9.95
C ILE A 310 8.28 -1.26 10.41
N PRO A 311 8.74 -0.59 11.48
CA PRO A 311 10.08 -0.78 12.01
C PRO A 311 10.23 -2.16 12.63
N ILE A 312 11.38 -2.74 12.34
CA ILE A 312 11.86 -3.98 12.91
C ILE A 312 13.05 -3.62 13.80
N PHE A 313 12.87 -3.69 15.11
CA PHE A 313 13.92 -3.40 16.10
C PHE A 313 14.65 -4.70 16.42
N ASP A 314 15.84 -4.85 15.85
CA ASP A 314 16.70 -6.02 16.05
C ASP A 314 17.80 -5.71 17.07
N VAL A 315 17.64 -6.19 18.31
CA VAL A 315 18.46 -5.84 19.47
C VAL A 315 19.28 -7.03 19.96
N GLN A 316 20.60 -6.89 19.92
CA GLN A 316 21.55 -7.83 20.52
C GLN A 316 21.62 -7.64 22.04
N ILE A 317 21.35 -8.69 22.81
CA ILE A 317 21.54 -8.72 24.25
C ILE A 317 22.88 -9.36 24.61
N SER A 318 23.49 -8.90 25.71
CA SER A 318 24.77 -9.42 26.21
C SER A 318 24.65 -10.73 26.99
N ASN A 319 23.43 -11.23 27.20
CA ASN A 319 23.19 -12.43 27.99
C ASN A 319 23.26 -13.69 27.10
N ASN A 320 24.30 -14.49 27.29
CA ASN A 320 24.48 -15.78 26.59
C ASN A 320 23.56 -16.89 27.12
N ALA A 321 22.68 -16.61 28.08
CA ALA A 321 21.68 -17.59 28.51
C ALA A 321 20.67 -17.88 27.40
N PRO A 322 20.24 -19.15 27.23
CA PRO A 322 19.23 -19.49 26.24
C PRO A 322 17.88 -18.87 26.59
N PHE A 323 17.09 -18.46 25.58
CA PHE A 323 15.73 -17.98 25.80
C PHE A 323 14.79 -19.15 26.10
N VAL A 324 14.75 -19.57 27.37
CA VAL A 324 13.86 -20.66 27.84
C VAL A 324 12.43 -20.15 28.10
N SER A 325 12.27 -18.86 28.40
CA SER A 325 10.97 -18.23 28.62
C SER A 325 10.97 -16.74 28.30
N SER A 326 10.10 -16.32 27.38
CA SER A 326 9.81 -14.92 27.03
C SER A 326 9.47 -14.08 28.27
N LYS A 327 8.63 -14.63 29.17
CA LYS A 327 8.24 -14.00 30.43
C LYS A 327 9.46 -13.71 31.28
N LYS A 328 10.27 -14.73 31.56
CA LYS A 328 11.34 -14.66 32.56
C LYS A 328 12.28 -13.50 32.25
N MET A 329 12.74 -13.41 31.00
CA MET A 329 13.64 -12.35 30.55
C MET A 329 13.04 -10.94 30.72
N ILE A 330 11.83 -10.69 30.20
CA ILE A 330 11.18 -9.37 30.30
C ILE A 330 10.83 -9.03 31.76
N THR A 331 10.49 -10.03 32.58
CA THR A 331 10.15 -9.79 33.98
C THR A 331 11.36 -9.63 34.89
N GLU A 332 12.52 -10.17 34.54
CA GLU A 332 13.72 -10.11 35.38
C GLU A 332 14.67 -8.98 34.95
N ASP A 333 14.78 -8.69 33.65
CA ASP A 333 15.62 -7.61 33.14
C ASP A 333 14.81 -6.33 32.84
N MET A 334 15.13 -5.27 33.57
CA MET A 334 14.40 -4.00 33.51
C MET A 334 14.59 -3.25 32.19
N ASN A 335 15.80 -3.26 31.63
CA ASN A 335 16.09 -2.56 30.38
C ASN A 335 15.37 -3.23 29.21
N THR A 336 15.39 -4.57 29.17
CA THR A 336 14.62 -5.38 28.24
C THR A 336 13.12 -5.12 28.40
N ARG A 337 12.63 -5.02 29.64
CA ARG A 337 11.22 -4.70 29.90
C ARG A 337 10.80 -3.36 29.32
N LEU A 338 11.61 -2.34 29.55
CA LEU A 338 11.35 -0.99 29.03
C LEU A 338 11.42 -0.96 27.52
N LEU A 339 12.41 -1.65 26.92
CA LEU A 339 12.51 -1.78 25.47
C LEU A 339 11.27 -2.46 24.88
N TYR A 340 10.86 -3.61 25.44
CA TYR A 340 9.63 -4.30 25.06
C TYR A 340 8.40 -3.39 25.12
N LEU A 341 8.26 -2.63 26.21
CA LEU A 341 7.17 -1.68 26.36
C LEU A 341 7.24 -0.54 25.33
N LEU A 342 8.43 0.03 25.10
CA LEU A 342 8.64 1.12 24.15
C LEU A 342 8.30 0.71 22.71
N THR A 343 8.54 -0.54 22.33
CA THR A 343 8.26 -1.03 20.98
C THR A 343 6.84 -1.55 20.81
N THR A 344 6.32 -2.30 21.78
CA THR A 344 5.01 -2.99 21.66
C THR A 344 3.83 -2.17 22.19
N SER A 345 4.09 -1.16 23.02
CA SER A 345 3.07 -0.28 23.61
C SER A 345 3.61 1.17 23.79
N PRO A 346 4.12 1.81 22.73
CA PRO A 346 4.70 3.16 22.78
C PRO A 346 3.72 4.22 23.33
N GLU A 347 2.41 4.01 23.18
CA GLU A 347 1.35 4.87 23.69
C GLU A 347 1.39 5.03 25.21
N LEU A 348 1.90 4.03 25.95
CA LEU A 348 2.07 4.09 27.41
C LEU A 348 3.09 5.17 27.83
N PHE A 349 3.97 5.56 26.91
CA PHE A 349 4.95 6.61 27.11
C PHE A 349 4.58 7.90 26.39
N GLY A 350 3.36 8.01 25.84
CA GLY A 350 2.95 9.19 25.08
C GLY A 350 3.61 9.31 23.70
N MET A 351 4.11 8.21 23.13
CA MET A 351 4.64 8.14 21.77
C MET A 351 3.62 7.55 20.79
N ASP A 352 2.37 8.00 20.86
CA ASP A 352 1.30 7.54 19.97
C ASP A 352 1.47 8.19 18.58
N LEU A 353 1.53 7.35 17.55
CA LEU A 353 1.66 7.76 16.15
C LEU A 353 0.46 8.57 15.65
N TYR A 354 -0.74 8.27 16.13
CA TYR A 354 -1.99 8.85 15.63
C TYR A 354 -2.54 9.96 16.54
N SER A 355 -1.97 10.16 17.73
CA SER A 355 -2.36 11.26 18.61
C SER A 355 -1.93 12.62 18.06
N SER A 356 -2.55 13.71 18.53
CA SER A 356 -2.03 15.08 18.34
C SER A 356 -0.92 15.42 19.33
N PHE A 357 -0.76 14.59 20.36
CA PHE A 357 0.26 14.72 21.39
C PHE A 357 1.37 13.68 21.16
N PHE A 358 2.61 14.15 21.25
CA PHE A 358 3.81 13.31 21.30
C PHE A 358 4.65 13.79 22.49
N ILE A 359 5.14 12.90 23.33
CA ILE A 359 5.93 13.26 24.52
C ILE A 359 7.25 13.97 24.13
N ASP A 360 7.77 14.86 24.99
CA ASP A 360 9.10 15.44 24.80
C ASP A 360 10.20 14.47 25.26
N TYR A 361 11.39 14.49 24.64
CA TYR A 361 12.45 13.51 24.93
C TYR A 361 12.88 13.50 26.42
N ALA A 362 13.07 14.67 27.02
CA ALA A 362 13.40 14.76 28.44
C ALA A 362 12.28 14.21 29.35
N GLN A 363 11.02 14.38 28.95
CA GLN A 363 9.89 13.82 29.70
C GLN A 363 9.86 12.30 29.57
N LEU A 364 10.16 11.75 28.39
CA LEU A 364 10.32 10.32 28.19
C LEU A 364 11.41 9.74 29.10
N LEU A 365 12.60 10.35 29.14
CA LEU A 365 13.69 9.92 30.01
C LEU A 365 13.25 9.90 31.48
N ASN A 366 12.59 10.97 31.95
CA ASN A 366 12.04 11.03 33.31
C ASN A 366 11.00 9.93 33.59
N VAL A 367 10.16 9.59 32.61
CA VAL A 367 9.17 8.50 32.74
C VAL A 367 9.87 7.15 32.78
N LEU A 368 10.89 6.94 31.95
CA LEU A 368 11.69 5.72 31.96
C LEU A 368 12.40 5.53 33.29
N GLU A 369 13.08 6.55 33.80
CA GLU A 369 13.74 6.51 35.11
C GLU A 369 12.77 6.20 36.25
N LYS A 370 11.57 6.80 36.26
CA LYS A 370 10.54 6.48 37.25
C LYS A 370 10.07 5.03 37.17
N ASN A 371 9.92 4.50 35.95
CA ASN A 371 9.52 3.11 35.73
C ASN A 371 10.64 2.11 36.01
N ARG A 372 11.91 2.52 35.94
CA ARG A 372 13.05 1.68 36.35
C ARG A 372 12.95 1.25 37.82
N LEU A 373 12.33 2.06 38.67
CA LEU A 373 12.19 1.79 40.10
C LEU A 373 11.06 0.79 40.43
N ASN A 374 10.25 0.37 39.45
CA ASN A 374 9.13 -0.54 39.68
C ASN A 374 9.48 -2.00 39.34
N THR A 375 9.73 -2.80 40.38
CA THR A 375 10.10 -4.21 40.24
C THR A 375 8.90 -5.15 40.11
N ASN A 376 7.69 -4.71 40.51
CA ASN A 376 6.50 -5.55 40.54
C ASN A 376 5.86 -5.68 39.16
N VAL A 377 5.73 -6.93 38.69
CA VAL A 377 5.11 -7.25 37.41
C VAL A 377 3.76 -7.94 37.64
N SER A 378 2.67 -7.32 37.18
CA SER A 378 1.32 -7.89 37.29
C SER A 378 1.14 -9.14 36.43
N ASN A 379 0.22 -10.02 36.81
CA ASN A 379 -0.15 -11.19 36.01
C ASN A 379 -0.75 -10.80 34.65
N SER A 380 -1.45 -9.67 34.57
CA SER A 380 -1.97 -9.14 33.31
C SER A 380 -0.84 -8.74 32.35
N PHE A 381 0.26 -8.18 32.85
CA PHE A 381 1.44 -7.89 32.02
C PHE A 381 2.12 -9.17 31.53
N LYS A 382 2.26 -10.18 32.40
CA LYS A 382 2.78 -11.50 31.99
C LYS A 382 1.95 -12.15 30.90
N ALA A 383 0.63 -12.01 30.96
CA ALA A 383 -0.27 -12.48 29.91
C ALA A 383 -0.08 -11.69 28.60
N LYS A 384 0.11 -10.37 28.67
CA LYS A 384 0.42 -9.53 27.49
C LYS A 384 1.71 -9.94 26.78
N ILE A 385 2.78 -10.26 27.53
CA ILE A 385 4.05 -10.72 26.94
C ILE A 385 3.85 -11.99 26.10
N GLU A 386 3.10 -12.95 26.61
CA GLU A 386 2.85 -14.19 25.85
C GLU A 386 1.89 -13.96 24.69
N ALA A 387 0.90 -13.08 24.88
CA ALA A 387 -0.03 -12.70 23.83
C ALA A 387 0.64 -11.91 22.71
N SER A 388 1.80 -11.28 22.93
CA SER A 388 2.58 -10.58 21.90
C SER A 388 3.74 -11.41 21.35
N ARG A 389 4.20 -12.46 22.04
CA ARG A 389 5.26 -13.34 21.55
C ARG A 389 4.90 -13.94 20.18
N ALA A 390 5.81 -13.77 19.21
CA ALA A 390 5.71 -14.37 17.89
C ALA A 390 6.47 -15.70 17.84
N GLU A 391 7.76 -15.67 18.17
CA GLU A 391 8.63 -16.86 18.14
C GLU A 391 9.58 -16.87 19.35
N ILE A 392 10.03 -18.07 19.73
CA ILE A 392 11.06 -18.28 20.75
C ILE A 392 11.96 -19.45 20.35
N ASN A 393 13.26 -19.21 20.37
CA ASN A 393 14.31 -20.18 20.14
C ASN A 393 15.38 -20.00 21.22
N ASN A 394 16.32 -20.93 21.36
CA ASN A 394 17.44 -20.80 22.29
C ASN A 394 18.22 -19.49 22.08
N ASN A 395 18.27 -18.97 20.85
CA ASN A 395 19.15 -17.84 20.50
C ASN A 395 18.41 -16.52 20.22
N TYR A 396 17.07 -16.53 20.19
CA TYR A 396 16.28 -15.31 20.05
C TYR A 396 14.86 -15.45 20.57
N VAL A 397 14.23 -14.32 20.85
CA VAL A 397 12.79 -14.21 21.11
C VAL A 397 12.25 -12.96 20.41
N THR A 398 11.05 -13.07 19.87
CA THR A 398 10.43 -11.99 19.10
C THR A 398 9.03 -11.67 19.57
N TYR A 399 8.65 -10.41 19.42
CA TYR A 399 7.37 -9.86 19.86
C TYR A 399 6.73 -9.03 18.77
N MET A 400 5.44 -9.26 18.57
CA MET A 400 4.56 -8.53 17.67
C MET A 400 3.27 -8.20 18.40
N SER A 401 2.87 -6.94 18.40
CA SER A 401 1.60 -6.49 18.99
C SER A 401 0.76 -5.76 17.93
N GLY A 402 -0.41 -5.25 18.33
CA GLY A 402 -1.19 -4.34 17.48
C GLY A 402 -0.52 -3.00 17.21
N ALA A 403 0.61 -2.70 17.88
CA ALA A 403 1.46 -1.60 17.47
C ALA A 403 2.22 -2.00 16.19
N PRO A 404 2.36 -1.10 15.20
CA PRO A 404 3.02 -1.42 13.93
C PRO A 404 4.54 -1.41 14.11
N ALA A 405 5.09 -2.28 14.95
CA ALA A 405 6.53 -2.46 15.17
C ALA A 405 6.81 -3.90 15.63
N ILE A 406 7.96 -4.43 15.21
CA ILE A 406 8.42 -5.78 15.58
C ILE A 406 9.65 -5.61 16.46
N LEU A 407 9.70 -6.33 17.59
CA LEU A 407 10.89 -6.39 18.44
C LEU A 407 11.51 -7.78 18.35
N LEU A 408 12.82 -7.83 18.09
CA LEU A 408 13.62 -9.04 18.08
C LEU A 408 14.73 -8.86 19.09
N LEU A 409 14.83 -9.81 20.01
CA LEU A 409 15.89 -9.87 21.00
C LEU A 409 16.72 -11.12 20.71
N LYS A 410 18.02 -10.97 20.52
CA LYS A 410 18.91 -12.08 20.15
C LYS A 410 20.17 -12.08 21.00
N ASN A 411 20.65 -13.27 21.35
CA ASN A 411 21.90 -13.45 22.11
C ASN A 411 23.08 -13.83 21.19
N GLU A 412 22.83 -14.09 19.90
CA GLU A 412 23.82 -14.37 18.87
C GLU A 412 23.58 -13.52 17.61
N LYS A 413 24.63 -13.35 16.79
CA LYS A 413 24.57 -12.58 15.54
C LYS A 413 23.90 -13.38 14.41
N ILE A 414 22.61 -13.63 14.55
CA ILE A 414 21.76 -14.31 13.55
C ILE A 414 20.95 -13.27 12.77
N ASP A 415 20.86 -13.41 11.44
CA ASP A 415 19.98 -12.59 10.57
C ASP A 415 18.59 -13.23 10.50
N ILE A 416 17.76 -12.96 11.50
CA ILE A 416 16.33 -13.34 11.52
C ILE A 416 15.44 -12.32 10.79
N PHE A 417 15.98 -11.16 10.43
CA PHE A 417 15.22 -10.07 9.80
C PHE A 417 14.59 -10.50 8.46
N LYS A 418 15.28 -11.34 7.69
CA LYS A 418 14.78 -11.87 6.40
C LYS A 418 13.41 -12.53 6.54
N ASN A 419 13.20 -13.34 7.58
CA ASN A 419 11.97 -14.09 7.79
C ASN A 419 10.78 -13.16 8.08
N TYR A 420 11.00 -12.12 8.88
CA TYR A 420 9.98 -11.12 9.20
C TYR A 420 9.62 -10.26 7.98
N LEU A 421 10.61 -9.88 7.17
CA LEU A 421 10.36 -9.15 5.93
C LEU A 421 9.44 -9.95 4.99
N TRP A 422 9.74 -11.24 4.77
CA TRP A 422 8.92 -12.10 3.92
C TRP A 422 7.52 -12.35 4.49
N ALA A 423 7.40 -12.52 5.81
CA ALA A 423 6.11 -12.66 6.47
C ALA A 423 5.22 -11.43 6.30
N GLU A 424 5.79 -10.23 6.43
CA GLU A 424 5.07 -8.97 6.19
C GLU A 424 4.71 -8.79 4.72
N ILE A 425 5.62 -9.06 3.77
CA ILE A 425 5.32 -9.02 2.33
C ILE A 425 4.13 -9.95 2.01
N TYR A 426 4.15 -11.16 2.55
CA TYR A 426 3.07 -12.14 2.38
C TYR A 426 1.74 -11.68 2.98
N ALA A 427 1.75 -11.17 4.22
CA ALA A 427 0.53 -10.72 4.86
C ALA A 427 -0.08 -9.49 4.17
N GLN A 428 0.75 -8.50 3.80
CA GLN A 428 0.32 -7.28 3.14
C GLN A 428 -0.21 -7.55 1.73
N SER A 429 0.39 -8.46 0.96
CA SER A 429 -0.12 -8.82 -0.37
C SER A 429 -1.55 -9.38 -0.29
N LYS A 430 -1.84 -10.26 0.68
CA LYS A 430 -3.22 -10.76 0.91
C LYS A 430 -4.18 -9.67 1.37
N ILE A 431 -3.74 -8.75 2.23
CA ILE A 431 -4.55 -7.59 2.66
C ILE A 431 -4.93 -6.73 1.44
N TRP A 432 -3.97 -6.44 0.57
CA TRP A 432 -4.20 -5.65 -0.64
C TRP A 432 -5.17 -6.32 -1.59
N ILE A 433 -4.95 -7.60 -1.93
CA ILE A 433 -5.88 -8.33 -2.81
C ILE A 433 -7.31 -8.33 -2.22
N LYS A 434 -7.45 -8.54 -0.91
CA LYS A 434 -8.76 -8.48 -0.24
C LYS A 434 -9.39 -7.08 -0.33
N ASN A 435 -8.61 -6.02 -0.09
CA ASN A 435 -9.10 -4.65 -0.15
C ASN A 435 -9.47 -4.23 -1.58
N ASP A 436 -8.73 -4.65 -2.60
CA ASP A 436 -9.05 -4.41 -4.01
C ASP A 436 -10.37 -5.08 -4.40
N ILE A 437 -10.57 -6.34 -3.98
CA ILE A 437 -11.83 -7.06 -4.20
C ILE A 437 -12.99 -6.34 -3.49
N GLU A 438 -12.77 -5.88 -2.26
CA GLU A 438 -13.77 -5.13 -1.50
C GLU A 438 -14.11 -3.78 -2.16
N HIS A 439 -13.11 -3.06 -2.65
CA HIS A 439 -13.28 -1.82 -3.38
C HIS A 439 -14.09 -2.03 -4.66
N ASP A 440 -13.71 -2.99 -5.50
CA ASP A 440 -14.44 -3.35 -6.72
C ASP A 440 -15.88 -3.79 -6.42
N PHE A 441 -16.06 -4.54 -5.35
CA PHE A 441 -17.39 -4.97 -4.91
C PHE A 441 -18.27 -3.79 -4.45
N ASN A 442 -17.68 -2.78 -3.82
CA ASN A 442 -18.42 -1.59 -3.35
C ASN A 442 -18.61 -0.54 -4.45
N ASN A 443 -17.79 -0.54 -5.51
CA ASN A 443 -17.90 0.38 -6.63
C ASN A 443 -19.24 0.20 -7.36
N GLN A 444 -20.00 1.28 -7.49
CA GLN A 444 -21.33 1.29 -8.12
C GLN A 444 -21.26 1.41 -9.65
N ASN A 445 -20.13 1.91 -10.18
CA ASN A 445 -19.93 2.12 -11.61
C ASN A 445 -19.56 0.83 -12.36
N LEU A 446 -19.14 -0.21 -11.65
CA LEU A 446 -18.79 -1.50 -12.24
C LEU A 446 -20.02 -2.36 -12.51
N ILE A 447 -20.09 -2.95 -13.70
CA ILE A 447 -21.16 -3.88 -14.07
C ILE A 447 -20.92 -5.22 -13.37
N LYS A 448 -21.68 -5.48 -12.31
CA LYS A 448 -21.58 -6.70 -11.48
C LYS A 448 -22.33 -7.87 -12.15
N THR A 449 -21.67 -8.51 -13.11
CA THR A 449 -22.15 -9.75 -13.75
C THR A 449 -21.91 -10.97 -12.88
N SER A 450 -22.53 -12.12 -13.18
CA SER A 450 -22.23 -13.37 -12.46
C SER A 450 -20.78 -13.83 -12.65
N GLN A 451 -20.18 -13.54 -13.82
CA GLN A 451 -18.77 -13.79 -14.07
C GLN A 451 -17.88 -12.96 -13.14
N PHE A 452 -18.20 -11.67 -12.97
CA PHE A 452 -17.50 -10.80 -12.01
C PHE A 452 -17.50 -11.40 -10.59
N TYR A 453 -18.65 -11.87 -10.10
CA TYR A 453 -18.71 -12.51 -8.79
C TYR A 453 -17.92 -13.81 -8.74
N HIS A 454 -18.00 -14.65 -9.78
CA HIS A 454 -17.27 -15.91 -9.82
C HIS A 454 -15.75 -15.68 -9.78
N ASP A 455 -15.24 -14.73 -10.58
CA ASP A 455 -13.82 -14.39 -10.61
C ASP A 455 -13.35 -13.88 -9.24
N LYS A 456 -14.12 -12.99 -8.60
CA LYS A 456 -13.78 -12.43 -7.28
C LYS A 456 -13.90 -13.46 -6.15
N ILE A 457 -14.88 -14.37 -6.20
CA ILE A 457 -15.00 -15.48 -5.25
C ILE A 457 -13.81 -16.43 -5.39
N ASN A 458 -13.47 -16.83 -6.63
CA ASN A 458 -12.33 -17.70 -6.90
C ASN A 458 -11.02 -17.07 -6.39
N ALA A 459 -10.84 -15.76 -6.58
CA ALA A 459 -9.68 -15.04 -6.03
C ALA A 459 -9.63 -15.10 -4.49
N LEU A 460 -10.75 -14.88 -3.80
CA LEU A 460 -10.81 -15.01 -2.33
C LEU A 460 -10.63 -16.45 -1.84
N GLU A 461 -11.14 -17.44 -2.56
CA GLU A 461 -11.00 -18.85 -2.21
C GLU A 461 -9.55 -19.34 -2.38
N ARG A 462 -8.84 -18.85 -3.40
CA ARG A 462 -7.39 -19.08 -3.52
C ARG A 462 -6.62 -18.47 -2.35
N LEU A 463 -6.99 -17.27 -1.91
CA LEU A 463 -6.36 -16.67 -0.74
C LEU A 463 -6.54 -17.54 0.51
N SER A 464 -7.74 -18.12 0.72
CA SER A 464 -8.09 -18.91 1.91
C SER A 464 -7.57 -20.34 1.92
N PHE A 465 -7.41 -20.98 0.76
CA PHE A 465 -6.93 -22.36 0.64
C PHE A 465 -5.46 -22.50 1.06
N ASP A 466 -4.61 -21.53 0.71
CA ASP A 466 -3.16 -21.59 0.96
C ASP A 466 -2.72 -20.68 2.11
N TRP A 467 -3.54 -20.56 3.15
CA TRP A 467 -3.34 -19.52 4.17
C TRP A 467 -2.08 -19.70 5.03
N TYR A 468 -1.66 -20.95 5.28
CA TYR A 468 -0.46 -21.24 6.09
C TYR A 468 0.48 -22.32 5.52
N ASP A 469 0.23 -22.79 4.29
CA ASP A 469 0.97 -23.92 3.72
C ASP A 469 1.91 -23.52 2.57
N ASP A 470 1.63 -22.44 1.83
CA ASP A 470 2.51 -21.91 0.78
C ASP A 470 2.97 -20.48 1.10
N PHE A 471 4.20 -20.36 1.60
CA PHE A 471 4.83 -19.10 2.03
C PHE A 471 5.97 -18.70 1.10
N TYR A 472 5.73 -18.72 -0.21
CA TYR A 472 6.79 -18.55 -1.20
C TYR A 472 7.91 -19.58 -1.01
N GLY A 473 7.62 -20.78 -0.49
CA GLY A 473 8.62 -21.82 -0.18
C GLY A 473 9.46 -21.57 1.09
N LEU A 474 8.98 -20.78 2.05
CA LEU A 474 9.64 -20.52 3.33
C LEU A 474 8.82 -21.11 4.49
N SER A 475 9.15 -22.33 4.91
CA SER A 475 8.42 -23.00 5.99
C SER A 475 8.56 -22.30 7.35
N GLU A 476 9.66 -21.57 7.53
CA GLU A 476 10.09 -20.91 8.76
C GLU A 476 9.20 -19.73 9.13
N ILE A 477 8.57 -19.07 8.15
CA ILE A 477 7.76 -17.87 8.42
C ILE A 477 6.34 -18.19 8.91
N ARG A 478 5.96 -19.47 8.95
CA ARG A 478 4.60 -19.94 9.28
C ARG A 478 4.06 -19.37 10.59
N GLU A 479 4.85 -19.47 11.64
CA GLU A 479 4.43 -19.01 12.98
C GLU A 479 4.32 -17.48 13.02
N ILE A 480 5.18 -16.77 12.28
CA ILE A 480 5.12 -15.31 12.13
C ILE A 480 3.83 -14.89 11.42
N VAL A 481 3.48 -15.54 10.30
CA VAL A 481 2.25 -15.20 9.56
C VAL A 481 0.98 -15.52 10.36
N LYS A 482 0.95 -16.66 11.08
CA LYS A 482 -0.14 -16.95 12.03
C LYS A 482 -0.29 -15.84 13.07
N LYS A 483 0.82 -15.29 13.55
CA LYS A 483 0.80 -14.19 14.51
C LYS A 483 0.20 -12.93 13.91
N ILE A 484 0.65 -12.52 12.71
CA ILE A 484 0.12 -11.35 12.00
C ILE A 484 -1.39 -11.49 11.78
N ASP A 485 -1.84 -12.67 11.32
CA ASP A 485 -3.27 -12.94 11.12
C ASP A 485 -4.07 -12.89 12.43
N SER A 486 -3.53 -13.39 13.54
CA SER A 486 -4.21 -13.32 14.85
C SER A 486 -4.43 -11.88 15.33
N ILE A 487 -3.53 -10.96 14.96
CA ILE A 487 -3.62 -9.54 15.30
C ILE A 487 -4.63 -8.83 14.38
N ASN A 488 -4.57 -9.11 13.08
CA ASN A 488 -5.37 -8.42 12.06
C ASN A 488 -6.76 -9.04 11.81
N ASN A 489 -7.01 -10.26 12.29
CA ASN A 489 -8.20 -11.07 11.96
C ASN A 489 -8.46 -11.20 10.45
N LEU A 490 -7.38 -11.29 9.66
CA LEU A 490 -7.44 -11.19 8.21
C LEU A 490 -8.21 -12.36 7.58
N LYS A 491 -7.95 -13.59 8.04
CA LYS A 491 -8.66 -14.79 7.58
C LYS A 491 -10.17 -14.66 7.76
N LYS A 492 -10.62 -14.26 8.95
CA LYS A 492 -12.05 -14.04 9.25
C LYS A 492 -12.66 -12.96 8.37
N SER A 493 -11.90 -11.90 8.07
CA SER A 493 -12.35 -10.83 7.19
C SER A 493 -12.56 -11.32 5.74
N ILE A 494 -11.64 -12.14 5.23
CA ILE A 494 -11.74 -12.75 3.90
C ILE A 494 -12.92 -13.72 3.82
N ASP A 495 -13.11 -14.57 4.83
CA ASP A 495 -14.24 -15.50 4.90
C ASP A 495 -15.58 -14.75 4.89
N ALA A 496 -15.68 -13.67 5.67
CA ALA A 496 -16.87 -12.82 5.70
C ALA A 496 -17.15 -12.16 4.34
N LEU A 497 -16.11 -11.65 3.66
CA LEU A 497 -16.25 -11.06 2.33
C LEU A 497 -16.67 -12.11 1.28
N SER A 498 -16.09 -13.30 1.33
CA SER A 498 -16.44 -14.43 0.44
C SER A 498 -17.91 -14.83 0.59
N ILE A 499 -18.40 -14.97 1.84
CA ILE A 499 -19.81 -15.26 2.12
C ILE A 499 -20.71 -14.15 1.56
N LYS A 500 -20.34 -12.89 1.76
CA LYS A 500 -21.10 -11.73 1.26
C LYS A 500 -21.18 -11.71 -0.27
N LEU A 501 -20.09 -12.04 -0.97
CA LEU A 501 -20.08 -12.15 -2.44
C LEU A 501 -20.95 -13.31 -2.93
N LYS A 502 -20.84 -14.50 -2.31
CA LYS A 502 -21.66 -15.68 -2.65
C LYS A 502 -23.16 -15.42 -2.48
N GLN A 503 -23.55 -14.73 -1.41
CA GLN A 503 -24.94 -14.34 -1.19
C GLN A 503 -25.44 -13.42 -2.30
N ASN A 504 -24.66 -12.41 -2.70
CA ASN A 504 -25.06 -11.48 -3.77
C ASN A 504 -25.08 -12.13 -5.16
N ASP A 505 -24.14 -13.02 -5.50
CA ASP A 505 -24.22 -13.80 -6.74
C ASP A 505 -25.50 -14.64 -6.80
N SER A 506 -25.89 -15.26 -5.69
CA SER A 506 -27.15 -16.03 -5.61
C SER A 506 -28.39 -15.15 -5.84
N LEU A 507 -28.40 -13.91 -5.34
CA LEU A 507 -29.48 -12.96 -5.55
C LEU A 507 -29.54 -12.51 -7.02
N VAL A 508 -28.40 -12.21 -7.63
CA VAL A 508 -28.31 -11.82 -9.05
C VAL A 508 -28.76 -12.96 -9.97
N LYS A 509 -28.38 -14.21 -9.66
CA LYS A 509 -28.86 -15.40 -10.39
C LYS A 509 -30.38 -15.53 -10.30
N LYS A 510 -30.95 -15.42 -9.09
CA LYS A 510 -32.41 -15.45 -8.89
C LYS A 510 -33.13 -14.33 -9.64
N ASP A 511 -32.58 -13.13 -9.66
CA ASP A 511 -33.18 -12.01 -10.40
C ASP A 511 -33.08 -12.19 -11.93
N ARG A 512 -32.01 -12.82 -12.42
CA ARG A 512 -31.88 -13.20 -13.83
C ARG A 512 -32.90 -14.29 -14.21
N GLU A 513 -33.07 -15.30 -13.38
CA GLU A 513 -34.09 -16.34 -13.54
C GLU A 513 -35.50 -15.74 -13.56
N ARG A 514 -35.81 -14.84 -12.63
CA ARG A 514 -37.09 -14.10 -12.63
C ARG A 514 -37.32 -13.34 -13.92
N LYS A 515 -36.31 -12.63 -14.44
CA LYS A 515 -36.41 -11.92 -15.74
C LYS A 515 -36.62 -12.89 -16.91
N MET A 516 -35.89 -14.00 -16.96
CA MET A 516 -36.05 -15.03 -17.99
C MET A 516 -37.45 -15.65 -17.94
N MET A 517 -37.97 -15.94 -16.74
CA MET A 517 -39.34 -16.43 -16.55
C MET A 517 -40.38 -15.43 -17.07
N VAL A 518 -40.17 -14.12 -16.81
CA VAL A 518 -41.03 -13.06 -17.35
C VAL A 518 -40.98 -13.02 -18.88
N TYR A 519 -39.78 -13.10 -19.49
CA TYR A 519 -39.67 -13.16 -20.95
C TYR A 519 -40.35 -14.40 -21.53
N ALA A 520 -40.18 -15.57 -20.91
CA ALA A 520 -40.85 -16.80 -21.33
C ALA A 520 -42.38 -16.67 -21.24
N PHE A 521 -42.90 -16.04 -20.19
CA PHE A 521 -44.33 -15.76 -20.05
C PHE A 521 -44.86 -14.83 -21.15
N VAL A 522 -44.12 -13.77 -21.49
CA VAL A 522 -44.48 -12.86 -22.59
C VAL A 522 -44.50 -13.59 -23.93
N VAL A 523 -43.48 -14.40 -24.23
CA VAL A 523 -43.41 -15.18 -25.47
C VAL A 523 -44.56 -16.19 -25.55
N ALA A 524 -44.82 -16.93 -24.47
CA ALA A 524 -45.94 -17.87 -24.40
C ALA A 524 -47.30 -17.16 -24.61
N SER A 525 -47.44 -15.95 -24.07
CA SER A 525 -48.63 -15.13 -24.25
C SER A 525 -48.83 -14.69 -25.71
N ILE A 526 -47.76 -14.29 -26.39
CA ILE A 526 -47.81 -13.93 -27.83
C ILE A 526 -48.19 -15.15 -28.67
N ILE A 527 -47.60 -16.31 -28.41
CA ILE A 527 -47.95 -17.57 -29.10
C ILE A 527 -49.42 -17.92 -28.87
N GLY A 528 -49.91 -17.79 -27.64
CA GLY A 528 -51.32 -17.99 -27.32
C GLY A 528 -52.25 -17.06 -28.11
N PHE A 529 -51.86 -15.79 -28.27
CA PHE A 529 -52.61 -14.79 -29.04
C PHE A 529 -52.63 -15.10 -30.54
N ILE A 530 -51.50 -15.55 -31.11
CA ILE A 530 -51.40 -15.98 -32.51
C ILE A 530 -52.29 -17.21 -32.75
N ASN A 531 -52.25 -18.20 -31.86
CA ASN A 531 -53.09 -19.39 -31.95
C ASN A 531 -54.59 -19.05 -31.83
N PHE A 532 -54.95 -18.10 -30.95
CA PHE A 532 -56.31 -17.60 -30.84
C PHE A 532 -56.80 -16.99 -32.16
N PHE A 533 -56.03 -16.08 -32.77
CA PHE A 533 -56.40 -15.53 -34.07
C PHE A 533 -56.47 -16.61 -35.16
N GLY A 534 -55.52 -17.54 -35.20
CA GLY A 534 -55.56 -18.67 -36.14
C GLY A 534 -56.85 -19.48 -36.01
N MET A 535 -57.30 -19.76 -34.78
CA MET A 535 -58.55 -20.47 -34.53
C MET A 535 -59.78 -19.64 -34.93
N VAL A 536 -59.82 -18.34 -34.58
CA VAL A 536 -60.92 -17.43 -34.96
C VAL A 536 -61.01 -17.30 -36.48
N PHE A 537 -59.89 -17.13 -37.19
CA PHE A 537 -59.88 -17.10 -38.65
C PHE A 537 -60.29 -18.44 -39.26
N THR A 538 -59.91 -19.57 -38.68
CA THR A 538 -60.33 -20.91 -39.17
C THR A 538 -61.84 -21.13 -38.99
N VAL A 539 -62.42 -20.69 -37.87
CA VAL A 539 -63.87 -20.76 -37.61
C VAL A 539 -64.66 -19.79 -38.50
N LEU A 540 -64.09 -18.64 -38.85
CA LEU A 540 -64.71 -17.64 -39.71
C LEU A 540 -64.51 -17.89 -41.22
N THR A 541 -63.57 -18.76 -41.61
CA THR A 541 -63.31 -19.13 -43.03
C THR A 541 -64.15 -20.31 -43.52
N VAL A 542 -65.26 -20.63 -42.85
CA VAL A 542 -66.27 -21.53 -43.40
C VAL A 542 -66.94 -20.81 -44.57
N ASN A 543 -66.94 -21.41 -45.76
CA ASN A 543 -67.43 -20.83 -47.04
C ASN A 543 -68.91 -20.39 -47.05
N ASP A 544 -69.63 -20.54 -45.94
CA ASP A 544 -71.01 -20.15 -45.77
C ASP A 544 -71.16 -19.31 -44.49
N VAL A 545 -71.45 -18.01 -44.65
CA VAL A 545 -71.45 -17.00 -43.57
C VAL A 545 -72.41 -17.39 -42.43
N ASN A 546 -73.50 -18.08 -42.76
CA ASN A 546 -74.50 -18.53 -41.80
C ASN A 546 -74.10 -19.81 -41.04
N ALA A 547 -73.14 -20.60 -41.55
CA ALA A 547 -72.63 -21.80 -40.87
C ALA A 547 -71.51 -21.48 -39.86
N GLY A 548 -70.74 -20.41 -40.10
CA GLY A 548 -69.70 -19.94 -39.16
C GLY A 548 -70.27 -19.26 -37.91
N LEU A 549 -71.40 -18.57 -38.03
CA LEU A 549 -72.07 -17.78 -36.98
C LEU A 549 -73.10 -18.57 -36.14
N THR A 550 -72.79 -19.82 -35.79
CA THR A 550 -73.64 -20.56 -34.84
C THR A 550 -73.52 -19.98 -33.43
N THR A 551 -74.60 -20.10 -32.63
CA THR A 551 -74.63 -19.61 -31.24
C THR A 551 -73.48 -20.19 -30.40
N VAL A 552 -73.08 -21.44 -30.67
CA VAL A 552 -71.96 -22.12 -30.00
C VAL A 552 -70.61 -21.47 -30.36
N ASN A 553 -70.37 -21.17 -31.64
CA ASN A 553 -69.14 -20.51 -32.09
C ASN A 553 -69.03 -19.08 -31.53
N LEU A 554 -70.14 -18.34 -31.45
CA LEU A 554 -70.18 -17.00 -30.84
C LEU A 554 -69.85 -17.04 -29.34
N VAL A 555 -70.35 -18.04 -28.61
CA VAL A 555 -70.01 -18.24 -27.19
C VAL A 555 -68.53 -18.59 -27.02
N ILE A 556 -67.99 -19.49 -27.86
CA ILE A 556 -66.57 -19.86 -27.82
C ILE A 556 -65.67 -18.66 -28.14
N ILE A 557 -65.99 -17.88 -29.18
CA ILE A 557 -65.26 -16.65 -29.54
C ILE A 557 -65.37 -15.62 -28.40
N GLY A 558 -66.54 -15.49 -27.76
CA GLY A 558 -66.75 -14.59 -26.62
C GLY A 558 -65.89 -14.95 -25.41
N ILE A 559 -65.89 -16.23 -24.99
CA ILE A 559 -65.06 -16.72 -23.87
C ILE A 559 -63.57 -16.54 -24.20
N ALA A 560 -63.16 -16.91 -25.41
CA ALA A 560 -61.77 -16.81 -25.83
C ALA A 560 -61.31 -15.35 -25.97
N SER A 561 -62.19 -14.43 -26.38
CA SER A 561 -61.92 -12.98 -26.40
C SER A 561 -61.78 -12.40 -24.99
N ALA A 562 -62.57 -12.86 -24.03
CA ALA A 562 -62.44 -12.46 -22.63
C ALA A 562 -61.12 -12.96 -22.01
N LEU A 563 -60.70 -14.19 -22.34
CA LEU A 563 -59.39 -14.73 -21.96
C LEU A 563 -58.25 -13.96 -22.63
N ALA A 564 -58.38 -13.60 -23.91
CA ALA A 564 -57.41 -12.79 -24.63
C ALA A 564 -57.28 -11.37 -24.03
N PHE A 565 -58.41 -10.75 -23.64
CA PHE A 565 -58.45 -9.43 -23.02
C PHE A 565 -57.83 -9.42 -21.61
N THR A 566 -58.08 -10.46 -20.81
CA THR A 566 -57.42 -10.61 -19.50
C THR A 566 -55.92 -10.82 -19.65
N LEU A 567 -55.47 -11.60 -20.62
CA LEU A 567 -54.05 -11.76 -20.95
C LEU A 567 -53.40 -10.42 -21.35
N LEU A 568 -54.08 -9.63 -22.18
CA LEU A 568 -53.60 -8.34 -22.66
C LEU A 568 -53.54 -7.31 -21.52
N SER A 569 -54.51 -7.35 -20.61
CA SER A 569 -54.53 -6.54 -19.38
C SER A 569 -53.35 -6.87 -18.45
N ILE A 570 -52.99 -8.15 -18.31
CA ILE A 570 -51.81 -8.59 -17.55
C ILE A 570 -50.53 -8.06 -18.21
N ILE A 571 -50.39 -8.16 -19.54
CA ILE A 571 -49.23 -7.65 -20.27
C ILE A 571 -49.09 -6.13 -20.09
N ILE A 572 -50.17 -5.36 -20.25
CA ILE A 572 -50.17 -3.90 -20.05
C ILE A 572 -49.75 -3.54 -18.62
N TYR A 573 -50.31 -4.21 -17.61
CA TYR A 573 -49.93 -4.00 -16.22
C TYR A 573 -48.43 -4.22 -15.99
N PHE A 574 -47.86 -5.27 -16.58
CA PHE A 574 -46.42 -5.55 -16.49
C PHE A 574 -45.55 -4.51 -17.20
N VAL A 575 -45.94 -4.05 -18.40
CA VAL A 575 -45.21 -3.00 -19.14
C VAL A 575 -45.17 -1.69 -18.35
N ILE A 576 -46.29 -1.30 -17.74
CA ILE A 576 -46.37 -0.12 -16.88
C ILE A 576 -45.45 -0.25 -15.66
N ASN A 577 -45.41 -1.43 -15.03
CA ASN A 577 -44.58 -1.68 -13.85
C ASN A 577 -43.07 -1.68 -14.20
N LEU A 578 -42.71 -2.23 -15.37
CA LEU A 578 -41.33 -2.17 -15.89
C LEU A 578 -40.89 -0.72 -16.16
N TYR A 579 -41.76 0.11 -16.74
CA TYR A 579 -41.48 1.54 -16.97
C TYR A 579 -41.26 2.31 -15.66
N LYS A 580 -42.14 2.11 -14.66
CA LYS A 580 -41.98 2.73 -13.33
C LYS A 580 -40.66 2.32 -12.64
N SER A 581 -40.24 1.06 -12.76
CA SER A 581 -38.97 0.60 -12.18
C SER A 581 -37.74 1.23 -12.84
N LYS A 582 -37.87 1.68 -14.10
CA LYS A 582 -36.79 2.32 -14.87
C LYS A 582 -36.65 3.80 -14.52
N GLU A 583 -37.76 4.49 -14.26
CA GLU A 583 -37.74 5.88 -13.75
C GLU A 583 -37.15 5.97 -12.34
N LEU A 584 -37.50 5.03 -11.44
CA LEU A 584 -36.94 5.00 -10.08
C LEU A 584 -35.42 4.74 -10.05
N LYS A 585 -34.88 4.06 -11.06
CA LYS A 585 -33.44 3.84 -11.25
C LYS A 585 -32.69 4.99 -11.92
N ASN A 586 -33.40 5.91 -12.55
CA ASN A 586 -32.81 7.13 -13.13
C ASN A 586 -32.87 8.33 -12.16
N GLN A 587 -33.50 8.16 -11.00
CA GLN A 587 -33.60 9.17 -9.94
C GLN A 587 -32.74 8.85 -8.70
N LEU A 588 -32.11 7.66 -8.67
CA LEU A 588 -31.06 7.25 -7.73
C LEU A 588 -29.73 7.23 -8.49
#